data_AF-A0A8J8BL58-F1
#
_entry.id   AF-A0A8J8BL58-F1
#
_cell.length_a   1.000
_cell.length_b   1.000
_cell.length_c   1.000
_cell.angle_alpha   90.00
_cell.angle_beta   90.00
_cell.angle_gamma   90.00
#
_symmetry.space_group_name_H-M   'P 1'
#
loop_
_entity.id
_entity.type
_entity.pdbx_description
1 polymer ?
#
loop_
_entity_poly.entity_id
_entity_poly.type
_entity_poly.pdbx_seq_one_letter_code
_entity_poly.pdbx_strand_id
1 'polypeptide(L)'
;MEKINLVFGLVIAVLVVFFGVAILYDYANSGDSGPDALKSGTLVGKAVSAYASESNTGKVKIVEFSEFQCPYCAKAAPTVKRIKEEYGDDVEIVFKHFPLNFHRYAQKAAEASECARDQGEFSEYHDILFENQRALDISSLKKYAKDLGLDSERFNSCLDSGEKTSLVQNDLKEGQSRGVSETPTFFINDQMVVGAQPYEKFEEIIDLMIEVSDGNSGGGELEDAEPLSNPNQPSRKEVNPDSPDEGTKIGTFRIDGMSCGGCLSTIRQALSKVNGVEKYDVYLGYPGKAVVEYDSGIVSSQGIADAITNSGYPATIISKGEAEKISGTTSAASCGSPTCGGSSGGGCGCGG
;
A
#
# COMPACT_ATOMS: atom_id res chain seq x y z
N MET A 1 -37.64 37.46 -39.03
CA MET A 1 -37.09 36.30 -38.31
C MET A 1 -35.74 35.84 -38.89
N GLU A 2 -35.55 35.80 -40.21
CA GLU A 2 -34.26 35.39 -40.81
C GLU A 2 -33.02 36.19 -40.37
N LYS A 3 -33.14 37.51 -40.22
CA LYS A 3 -32.01 38.37 -39.81
C LYS A 3 -31.55 38.15 -38.36
N ILE A 4 -32.42 37.62 -37.49
CA ILE A 4 -32.10 37.38 -36.08
C ILE A 4 -31.27 36.09 -35.94
N ASN A 5 -31.62 35.04 -36.67
CA ASN A 5 -30.91 33.77 -36.64
C ASN A 5 -29.48 33.87 -37.20
N LEU A 6 -29.26 34.76 -38.17
CA LEU A 6 -27.92 35.04 -38.72
C LEU A 6 -27.00 35.69 -37.67
N VAL A 7 -27.53 36.62 -36.88
CA VAL A 7 -26.76 37.33 -35.85
C VAL A 7 -26.41 36.40 -34.69
N PHE A 8 -27.36 35.56 -34.24
CA PHE A 8 -27.10 34.57 -33.19
C PHE A 8 -26.08 33.51 -33.62
N GLY A 9 -26.13 33.05 -34.88
CA GLY A 9 -25.14 32.11 -35.40
C GLY A 9 -23.73 32.69 -35.42
N LEU A 10 -23.58 33.97 -35.75
CA LEU A 10 -22.28 34.65 -35.80
C LEU A 10 -21.70 34.89 -34.38
N VAL A 11 -22.54 35.21 -33.40
CA VAL A 11 -22.11 35.36 -31.99
C VAL A 11 -21.63 34.02 -31.41
N ILE A 12 -22.35 32.93 -31.67
CA ILE A 12 -21.95 31.59 -31.19
C ILE A 12 -20.64 31.14 -31.86
N ALA A 13 -20.49 31.37 -33.17
CA ALA A 13 -19.25 31.03 -33.87
C ALA A 13 -18.04 31.80 -33.32
N VAL A 14 -18.21 33.08 -33.00
CA VAL A 14 -17.15 33.90 -32.38
C VAL A 14 -16.82 33.41 -30.98
N LEU A 15 -17.82 33.03 -30.17
CA LEU A 15 -17.60 32.50 -28.82
C LEU A 15 -16.88 31.15 -28.84
N VAL A 16 -17.22 30.25 -29.75
CA VAL A 16 -16.55 28.94 -29.90
C VAL A 16 -15.10 29.11 -30.35
N VAL A 17 -14.83 30.05 -31.25
CA VAL A 17 -13.45 30.37 -31.66
C VAL A 17 -12.67 31.02 -30.52
N PHE A 18 -13.27 31.95 -29.77
CA PHE A 18 -12.60 32.57 -28.62
C PHE A 18 -12.30 31.59 -27.50
N PHE A 19 -13.26 30.72 -27.12
CA PHE A 19 -13.03 29.69 -26.12
C PHE A 19 -12.07 28.60 -26.62
N GLY A 20 -12.15 28.21 -27.90
CA GLY A 20 -11.23 27.25 -28.49
C GLY A 20 -9.79 27.75 -28.52
N VAL A 21 -9.58 29.03 -28.89
CA VAL A 21 -8.26 29.66 -28.90
C VAL A 21 -7.74 29.87 -27.47
N ALA A 22 -8.60 30.19 -26.49
CA ALA A 22 -8.19 30.29 -25.09
C ALA A 22 -7.73 28.95 -24.52
N ILE A 23 -8.45 27.85 -24.81
CA ILE A 23 -8.08 26.49 -24.39
C ILE A 23 -6.78 26.04 -25.06
N LEU A 24 -6.58 26.33 -26.35
CA LEU A 24 -5.33 26.02 -27.05
C LEU A 24 -4.16 26.88 -26.57
N TYR A 25 -4.38 28.14 -26.20
CA TYR A 25 -3.36 29.01 -25.63
C TYR A 25 -2.92 28.56 -24.23
N ASP A 26 -3.86 28.07 -23.42
CA ASP A 26 -3.59 27.50 -22.09
C ASP A 26 -2.82 26.17 -22.19
N TYR A 27 -3.18 25.32 -23.17
CA TYR A 27 -2.46 24.07 -23.43
C TYR A 27 -1.05 24.30 -23.98
N ALA A 28 -0.86 25.31 -24.85
CA ALA A 28 0.46 25.63 -25.41
C ALA A 28 1.40 26.31 -24.40
N ASN A 29 0.86 26.94 -23.35
CA ASN A 29 1.64 27.56 -22.27
C ASN A 29 1.70 26.71 -20.99
N SER A 30 1.05 25.55 -20.95
CA SER A 30 1.25 24.52 -19.93
C SER A 30 2.56 23.80 -20.22
N GLY A 31 3.67 24.50 -19.97
CA GLY A 31 5.01 23.94 -19.98
C GLY A 31 5.18 22.98 -18.81
N ASP A 32 4.75 21.73 -18.99
CA ASP A 32 5.14 20.64 -18.09
C ASP A 32 6.60 20.27 -18.36
N SER A 33 7.48 21.09 -17.79
CA SER A 33 8.88 20.77 -17.61
C SER A 33 8.95 19.91 -16.37
N GLY A 34 8.79 18.60 -16.52
CA GLY A 34 9.04 17.65 -15.43
C GLY A 34 10.50 17.76 -14.98
N PRO A 35 10.78 17.94 -13.68
CA PRO A 35 12.09 17.69 -13.12
C PRO A 35 12.11 16.31 -12.45
N ASP A 36 13.01 15.45 -12.95
CA ASP A 36 13.78 14.48 -12.16
C ASP A 36 13.08 13.86 -10.94
N ALA A 37 12.29 12.82 -11.19
CA ALA A 37 11.93 11.85 -10.16
C ALA A 37 13.15 10.97 -9.82
N LEU A 38 14.03 11.47 -8.97
CA LEU A 38 15.02 10.68 -8.25
C LEU A 38 14.88 10.95 -6.75
N LYS A 39 14.84 9.85 -5.97
CA LYS A 39 14.85 9.74 -4.49
C LYS A 39 13.49 9.56 -3.78
N SER A 40 12.71 8.56 -4.22
CA SER A 40 11.59 8.01 -3.43
C SER A 40 11.98 6.85 -2.50
N GLY A 41 13.16 6.23 -2.68
CA GLY A 41 13.55 5.00 -1.95
C GLY A 41 13.75 5.16 -0.43
N THR A 42 14.13 6.36 0.04
CA THR A 42 14.48 6.55 1.47
C THR A 42 13.25 6.61 2.39
N LEU A 43 12.11 7.11 1.91
CA LEU A 43 10.90 7.24 2.73
C LEU A 43 10.13 5.92 2.83
N VAL A 44 10.14 5.12 1.75
CA VAL A 44 9.56 3.77 1.78
C VAL A 44 10.38 2.89 2.72
N GLY A 45 11.72 2.95 2.67
CA GLY A 45 12.57 2.17 3.58
C GLY A 45 12.38 2.49 5.07
N LYS A 46 12.09 3.74 5.43
CA LYS A 46 11.88 4.12 6.83
C LYS A 46 10.50 3.71 7.37
N ALA A 47 9.47 3.70 6.53
CA ALA A 47 8.14 3.22 6.89
C ALA A 47 8.07 1.69 6.98
N VAL A 48 8.84 0.98 6.14
CA VAL A 48 8.95 -0.48 6.17
C VAL A 48 9.80 -0.96 7.36
N SER A 49 10.88 -0.25 7.72
CA SER A 49 11.71 -0.55 8.90
C SER A 49 10.93 -0.49 10.23
N ALA A 50 9.98 0.44 10.39
CA ALA A 50 9.14 0.51 11.59
C ALA A 50 8.06 -0.59 11.68
N TYR A 51 7.75 -1.26 10.56
CA TYR A 51 6.80 -2.39 10.50
C TYR A 51 7.49 -3.76 10.59
N ALA A 52 8.72 -3.86 10.07
CA ALA A 52 9.49 -5.09 10.08
C ALA A 52 9.97 -5.53 11.47
N SER A 53 9.89 -4.66 12.49
CA SER A 53 10.21 -5.07 13.86
C SER A 53 9.22 -6.07 14.46
N GLU A 54 8.08 -6.33 13.82
CA GLU A 54 7.09 -7.32 14.26
C GLU A 54 6.95 -8.53 13.32
N SER A 55 7.50 -8.50 12.10
CA SER A 55 7.47 -9.63 11.17
C SER A 55 8.84 -10.31 11.10
N ASN A 56 8.95 -11.40 11.86
CA ASN A 56 9.88 -12.54 11.72
C ASN A 56 10.94 -12.42 10.61
N THR A 57 12.21 -12.53 10.99
CA THR A 57 13.34 -12.84 10.09
C THR A 57 13.00 -14.07 9.24
N GLY A 58 12.60 -13.89 7.99
CA GLY A 58 12.08 -14.94 7.13
C GLY A 58 11.73 -14.45 5.73
N LYS A 59 11.54 -15.41 4.81
CA LYS A 59 11.21 -15.19 3.39
C LYS A 59 10.09 -14.16 3.21
N VAL A 60 10.19 -13.31 2.20
CA VAL A 60 9.13 -12.35 1.83
C VAL A 60 7.88 -13.12 1.39
N LYS A 61 6.77 -12.96 2.12
CA LYS A 61 5.54 -13.69 1.84
C LYS A 61 4.65 -12.90 0.89
N ILE A 62 4.32 -13.49 -0.25
CA ILE A 62 3.44 -12.92 -1.26
C ILE A 62 2.14 -13.72 -1.28
N VAL A 63 1.06 -13.16 -0.73
CA VAL A 63 -0.27 -13.77 -0.79
C VAL A 63 -1.02 -13.20 -1.99
N GLU A 64 -1.32 -14.04 -2.97
CA GLU A 64 -2.11 -13.68 -4.15
C GLU A 64 -3.57 -14.13 -3.96
N PHE A 65 -4.51 -13.18 -3.89
CA PHE A 65 -5.93 -13.46 -4.03
C PHE A 65 -6.33 -13.38 -5.51
N SER A 66 -6.70 -14.51 -6.09
CA SER A 66 -6.84 -14.66 -7.54
C SER A 66 -7.99 -15.57 -7.93
N GLU A 67 -8.33 -15.54 -9.21
CA GLU A 67 -9.45 -16.27 -9.78
C GLU A 67 -9.18 -16.68 -11.24
N PHE A 68 -9.35 -17.98 -11.52
CA PHE A 68 -9.06 -18.58 -12.83
C PHE A 68 -9.89 -18.05 -14.01
N GLN A 69 -11.07 -17.45 -13.81
CA GLN A 69 -11.85 -16.84 -14.89
C GLN A 69 -11.54 -15.36 -15.11
N CYS A 70 -10.75 -14.74 -14.25
CA CYS A 70 -10.47 -13.31 -14.30
C CYS A 70 -9.37 -13.04 -15.32
N PRO A 71 -9.62 -12.21 -16.36
CA PRO A 71 -8.62 -11.93 -17.38
C PRO A 71 -7.41 -11.16 -16.84
N TYR A 72 -7.59 -10.35 -15.78
CA TYR A 72 -6.47 -9.68 -15.11
C TYR A 72 -5.61 -10.64 -14.30
N CYS A 73 -6.19 -11.70 -13.72
CA CYS A 73 -5.41 -12.72 -13.02
C CYS A 73 -4.50 -13.46 -14.01
N ALA A 74 -5.02 -13.85 -15.18
CA ALA A 74 -4.19 -14.42 -16.25
C ALA A 74 -3.11 -13.45 -16.74
N LYS A 75 -3.39 -12.15 -16.77
CA LYS A 75 -2.38 -11.12 -17.10
C LYS A 75 -1.27 -11.03 -16.04
N ALA A 76 -1.56 -11.33 -14.77
CA ALA A 76 -0.59 -11.29 -13.69
C ALA A 76 0.24 -12.57 -13.54
N ALA A 77 -0.27 -13.73 -14.01
CA ALA A 77 0.44 -15.01 -13.91
C ALA A 77 1.89 -14.98 -14.44
N PRO A 78 2.21 -14.34 -15.58
CA PRO A 78 3.60 -14.19 -16.02
C PRO A 78 4.47 -13.37 -15.06
N THR A 79 3.91 -12.33 -14.42
CA THR A 79 4.62 -11.53 -13.41
C THR A 79 4.94 -12.39 -12.19
N VAL A 80 3.97 -13.16 -11.70
CA VAL A 80 4.15 -14.07 -10.55
C VAL A 80 5.19 -15.16 -10.86
N LYS A 81 5.16 -15.70 -12.08
CA LYS A 81 6.17 -16.65 -12.55
C LYS A 81 7.57 -16.04 -12.56
N ARG A 82 7.71 -14.82 -13.09
CA ARG A 82 8.99 -14.08 -13.09
C ARG A 82 9.51 -13.83 -11.67
N ILE A 83 8.65 -13.44 -10.73
CA ILE A 83 9.01 -13.29 -9.31
C ILE A 83 9.57 -14.60 -8.74
N LYS A 84 8.91 -15.73 -8.99
CA LYS A 84 9.38 -17.03 -8.51
C LYS A 84 10.72 -17.44 -9.14
N GLU A 85 10.94 -17.10 -10.41
CA GLU A 85 12.18 -17.39 -11.14
C GLU A 85 13.35 -16.53 -10.66
N GLU A 86 13.13 -15.25 -10.38
CA GLU A 86 14.20 -14.31 -9.99
C GLU A 86 14.53 -14.37 -8.48
N TYR A 87 13.53 -14.48 -7.61
CA TYR A 87 13.73 -14.47 -6.15
C TYR A 87 13.85 -15.86 -5.53
N GLY A 88 13.37 -16.91 -6.21
CA GLY A 88 13.52 -18.29 -5.78
C GLY A 88 13.12 -18.53 -4.32
N ASP A 89 14.12 -18.82 -3.49
CA ASP A 89 13.93 -19.13 -2.08
C ASP A 89 13.71 -17.90 -1.18
N ASP A 90 13.95 -16.69 -1.65
CA ASP A 90 13.75 -15.47 -0.85
C ASP A 90 12.27 -15.10 -0.71
N VAL A 91 11.40 -15.69 -1.55
CA VAL A 91 9.95 -15.47 -1.54
C VAL A 91 9.15 -16.74 -1.25
N GLU A 92 8.03 -16.58 -0.54
CA GLU A 92 6.99 -17.59 -0.42
C GLU A 92 5.71 -17.08 -1.07
N ILE A 93 5.32 -17.66 -2.21
CA ILE A 93 4.09 -17.29 -2.92
C ILE A 93 2.94 -18.21 -2.50
N VAL A 94 1.90 -17.62 -1.93
CA VAL A 94 0.70 -18.31 -1.47
C VAL A 94 -0.49 -17.89 -2.33
N PHE A 95 -1.01 -18.83 -3.12
CA PHE A 95 -2.25 -18.63 -3.88
C PHE A 95 -3.48 -18.80 -2.99
N LYS A 96 -4.42 -17.85 -3.06
CA LYS A 96 -5.68 -17.82 -2.33
C LYS A 96 -6.84 -17.63 -3.29
N HIS A 97 -7.89 -18.40 -3.11
CA HIS A 97 -9.06 -18.35 -3.99
C HIS A 97 -9.95 -17.15 -3.67
N PHE A 98 -10.27 -16.34 -4.67
CA PHE A 98 -11.22 -15.23 -4.55
C PHE A 98 -12.24 -15.24 -5.70
N PRO A 99 -13.14 -16.26 -5.76
CA PRO A 99 -14.10 -16.40 -6.85
C PRO A 99 -15.11 -15.24 -6.89
N LEU A 100 -15.10 -14.47 -7.99
CA LEU A 100 -16.02 -13.36 -8.16
C LEU A 100 -17.39 -13.87 -8.63
N ASN A 101 -18.47 -13.41 -7.99
CA ASN A 101 -19.81 -13.94 -8.20
C ASN A 101 -20.38 -13.75 -9.61
N PHE A 102 -19.80 -12.85 -10.42
CA PHE A 102 -20.21 -12.63 -11.81
C PHE A 102 -19.53 -13.59 -12.80
N HIS A 103 -18.53 -14.35 -12.36
CA HIS A 103 -17.84 -15.36 -13.16
C HIS A 103 -18.42 -16.75 -12.88
N ARG A 104 -19.18 -17.27 -13.86
CA ARG A 104 -20.03 -18.48 -13.73
C ARG A 104 -19.30 -19.73 -13.22
N TYR A 105 -18.04 -19.91 -13.60
CA TYR A 105 -17.22 -21.08 -13.30
C TYR A 105 -16.14 -20.83 -12.25
N ALA A 106 -16.00 -19.60 -11.72
CA ALA A 106 -14.93 -19.22 -10.80
C ALA A 106 -14.83 -20.15 -9.59
N GLN A 107 -15.95 -20.38 -8.91
CA GLN A 107 -16.02 -21.27 -7.74
C GLN A 107 -15.60 -22.71 -8.08
N LYS A 108 -16.09 -23.26 -9.20
CA LYS A 108 -15.78 -24.65 -9.58
C LYS A 108 -14.36 -24.83 -10.10
N ALA A 109 -13.79 -23.82 -10.78
CA ALA A 109 -12.39 -23.82 -11.17
C ALA A 109 -11.47 -23.78 -9.94
N ALA A 110 -11.79 -22.98 -8.93
CA ALA A 110 -11.09 -22.96 -7.65
C ALA A 110 -11.13 -24.32 -6.95
N GLU A 111 -12.32 -24.92 -6.80
CA GLU A 111 -12.47 -26.27 -6.22
C GLU A 111 -11.68 -27.33 -6.99
N ALA A 112 -11.71 -27.28 -8.33
CA ALA A 112 -10.99 -28.20 -9.19
C ALA A 112 -9.47 -28.11 -8.99
N SER A 113 -8.92 -26.90 -8.85
CA SER A 113 -7.49 -26.73 -8.57
C SER A 113 -7.07 -27.34 -7.22
N GLU A 114 -7.93 -27.28 -6.20
CA GLU A 114 -7.66 -27.91 -4.90
C GLU A 114 -7.83 -29.44 -4.95
N CYS A 115 -8.74 -29.95 -5.77
CA CYS A 115 -8.81 -31.38 -6.07
C CYS A 115 -7.54 -31.90 -6.78
N ALA A 116 -6.89 -31.08 -7.60
CA ALA A 116 -5.59 -31.39 -8.19
C ALA A 116 -4.44 -31.28 -7.16
N ARG A 117 -4.49 -30.28 -6.26
CA ARG A 117 -3.52 -30.12 -5.15
C ARG A 117 -3.45 -31.36 -4.26
N ASP A 118 -4.60 -31.94 -3.93
CA ASP A 118 -4.70 -33.20 -3.18
C ASP A 118 -3.95 -34.39 -3.82
N GLN A 119 -3.66 -34.29 -5.11
CA GLN A 119 -2.94 -35.29 -5.90
C GLN A 119 -1.52 -34.83 -6.26
N GLY A 120 -1.06 -33.68 -5.77
CA GLY A 120 0.29 -33.16 -5.97
C GLY A 120 0.47 -32.27 -7.21
N GLU A 121 -0.57 -32.06 -8.01
CA GLU A 121 -0.48 -31.40 -9.33
C GLU A 121 -1.13 -30.01 -9.34
N PHE A 122 -0.97 -29.23 -8.27
CA PHE A 122 -1.58 -27.88 -8.21
C PHE A 122 -0.99 -26.93 -9.26
N SER A 123 0.34 -26.93 -9.44
CA SER A 123 1.03 -25.95 -10.28
C SER A 123 0.66 -26.11 -11.76
N GLU A 124 0.73 -27.33 -12.25
CA GLU A 124 0.44 -27.70 -13.63
C GLU A 124 -1.05 -27.50 -13.94
N TYR A 125 -1.92 -27.87 -13.00
CA TYR A 125 -3.35 -27.65 -13.15
C TYR A 125 -3.71 -26.16 -13.13
N HIS A 126 -3.10 -25.38 -12.22
CA HIS A 126 -3.24 -23.92 -12.15
C HIS A 126 -2.93 -23.26 -13.51
N ASP A 127 -1.81 -23.63 -14.13
CA ASP A 127 -1.40 -23.06 -15.42
C ASP A 127 -2.40 -23.42 -16.53
N ILE A 128 -2.85 -24.68 -16.59
CA ILE A 128 -3.88 -25.12 -17.55
C ILE A 128 -5.17 -24.31 -17.40
N LEU A 129 -5.61 -24.00 -16.18
CA LEU A 129 -6.83 -23.21 -15.96
C LEU A 129 -6.68 -21.78 -16.51
N PHE A 130 -5.54 -21.13 -16.28
CA PHE A 130 -5.28 -19.79 -16.81
C PHE A 130 -5.10 -19.76 -18.33
N GLU A 131 -4.57 -20.81 -18.93
CA GLU A 131 -4.47 -20.95 -20.39
C GLU A 131 -5.84 -21.17 -21.05
N ASN A 132 -6.83 -21.68 -20.29
CA ASN A 132 -8.12 -22.12 -20.82
C ASN A 132 -9.33 -21.40 -20.20
N GLN A 133 -9.21 -20.11 -19.84
CA GLN A 133 -10.25 -19.36 -19.11
C GLN A 133 -11.67 -19.38 -19.74
N ARG A 134 -11.76 -19.66 -21.05
CA ARG A 134 -13.05 -19.75 -21.78
C ARG A 134 -13.74 -21.11 -21.65
N ALA A 135 -13.03 -22.14 -21.17
CA ALA A 135 -13.50 -23.52 -21.08
C ALA A 135 -13.23 -24.05 -19.66
N LEU A 136 -13.96 -23.52 -18.68
CA LEU A 136 -13.85 -23.86 -17.27
C LEU A 136 -15.13 -24.51 -16.71
N ASP A 137 -16.02 -24.98 -17.59
CA ASP A 137 -17.14 -25.81 -17.17
C ASP A 137 -16.66 -27.16 -16.62
N ILE A 138 -17.50 -27.84 -15.84
CA ILE A 138 -17.15 -29.10 -15.14
C ILE A 138 -16.58 -30.16 -16.10
N SER A 139 -17.09 -30.26 -17.33
CA SER A 139 -16.60 -31.27 -18.27
C SER A 139 -15.17 -30.97 -18.73
N SER A 140 -14.86 -29.71 -18.97
CA SER A 140 -13.53 -29.22 -19.31
C SER A 140 -12.57 -29.42 -18.13
N LEU A 141 -12.96 -29.06 -16.90
CA LEU A 141 -12.15 -29.23 -15.69
C LEU A 141 -11.73 -30.70 -15.47
N LYS A 142 -12.67 -31.63 -15.61
CA LYS A 142 -12.40 -33.07 -15.51
C LYS A 142 -11.51 -33.58 -16.64
N LYS A 143 -11.69 -33.05 -17.86
CA LYS A 143 -10.84 -33.37 -18.99
C LYS A 143 -9.39 -32.96 -18.74
N TYR A 144 -9.15 -31.75 -18.24
CA TYR A 144 -7.79 -31.27 -17.91
C TYR A 144 -7.12 -32.16 -16.87
N ALA A 145 -7.86 -32.56 -15.83
CA ALA A 145 -7.33 -33.43 -14.79
C ALA A 145 -6.90 -34.78 -15.36
N LYS A 146 -7.75 -35.37 -16.21
CA LYS A 146 -7.45 -36.61 -16.91
C LYS A 146 -6.24 -36.48 -17.84
N ASP A 147 -6.17 -35.40 -18.61
CA ASP A 147 -5.07 -35.17 -19.56
C ASP A 147 -3.73 -34.97 -18.85
N LEU A 148 -3.76 -34.42 -17.63
CA LEU A 148 -2.61 -34.29 -16.73
C LEU A 148 -2.22 -35.62 -16.05
N GLY A 149 -3.02 -36.68 -16.23
CA GLY A 149 -2.75 -38.00 -15.66
C GLY A 149 -3.23 -38.20 -14.21
N LEU A 150 -4.09 -37.30 -13.71
CA LEU A 150 -4.68 -37.45 -12.38
C LEU A 150 -5.62 -38.66 -12.30
N ASP A 151 -5.77 -39.21 -11.09
CA ASP A 151 -6.80 -40.21 -10.81
C ASP A 151 -8.17 -39.58 -11.04
N SER A 152 -8.81 -40.02 -12.12
CA SER A 152 -10.07 -39.44 -12.59
C SER A 152 -11.22 -39.74 -11.64
N GLU A 153 -11.24 -40.91 -10.99
CA GLU A 153 -12.31 -41.25 -10.05
C GLU A 153 -12.22 -40.38 -8.80
N ARG A 154 -11.01 -40.26 -8.23
CA ARG A 154 -10.73 -39.40 -7.07
C ARG A 154 -11.00 -37.94 -7.38
N PHE A 155 -10.52 -37.44 -8.51
CA PHE A 155 -10.74 -36.05 -8.93
C PHE A 155 -12.24 -35.74 -9.12
N ASN A 156 -12.95 -36.61 -9.85
CA ASN A 156 -14.37 -36.41 -10.12
C ASN A 156 -15.18 -36.41 -8.82
N SER A 157 -14.89 -37.34 -7.91
CA SER A 157 -15.57 -37.41 -6.61
C SER A 157 -15.35 -36.14 -5.78
N CYS A 158 -14.11 -35.63 -5.72
CA CYS A 158 -13.78 -34.38 -5.04
C CYS A 158 -14.54 -33.18 -5.62
N LEU A 159 -14.55 -33.03 -6.96
CA LEU A 159 -15.18 -31.88 -7.62
C LEU A 159 -16.72 -31.92 -7.58
N ASP A 160 -17.31 -33.10 -7.79
CA ASP A 160 -18.76 -33.28 -7.85
C ASP A 160 -19.41 -33.16 -6.47
N SER A 161 -18.75 -33.65 -5.42
CA SER A 161 -19.22 -33.51 -4.04
C SER A 161 -19.09 -32.08 -3.50
N GLY A 162 -18.25 -31.25 -4.12
CA GLY A 162 -17.91 -29.92 -3.62
C GLY A 162 -17.08 -29.98 -2.33
N GLU A 163 -16.27 -31.02 -2.14
CA GLU A 163 -15.42 -31.20 -0.96
C GLU A 163 -14.60 -29.95 -0.63
N LYS A 164 -14.13 -29.25 -1.65
CA LYS A 164 -13.28 -28.05 -1.53
C LYS A 164 -14.05 -26.73 -1.35
N THR A 165 -15.39 -26.77 -1.34
CA THR A 165 -16.24 -25.57 -1.20
C THR A 165 -15.86 -24.74 0.03
N SER A 166 -15.75 -25.38 1.19
CA SER A 166 -15.48 -24.67 2.45
C SER A 166 -14.10 -24.01 2.45
N LEU A 167 -13.09 -24.64 1.85
CA LEU A 167 -11.75 -24.06 1.72
C LEU A 167 -11.79 -22.80 0.87
N VAL A 168 -12.36 -22.89 -0.33
CA VAL A 168 -12.50 -21.77 -1.26
C VAL A 168 -13.28 -20.61 -0.62
N GLN A 169 -14.35 -20.93 0.11
CA GLN A 169 -15.15 -19.92 0.81
C GLN A 169 -14.43 -19.29 2.01
N ASN A 170 -13.50 -20.01 2.64
CA ASN A 170 -12.68 -19.46 3.72
C ASN A 170 -11.62 -18.51 3.16
N ASP A 171 -10.97 -18.85 2.05
CA ASP A 171 -10.04 -17.94 1.36
C ASP A 171 -10.75 -16.66 0.90
N LEU A 172 -11.94 -16.79 0.29
CA LEU A 172 -12.76 -15.64 -0.10
C LEU A 172 -13.06 -14.72 1.10
N LYS A 173 -13.50 -15.29 2.23
CA LYS A 173 -13.78 -14.54 3.46
C LYS A 173 -12.52 -13.90 4.05
N GLU A 174 -11.39 -14.60 4.01
CA GLU A 174 -10.11 -14.06 4.44
C GLU A 174 -9.77 -12.81 3.61
N GLY A 175 -9.83 -12.91 2.28
CA GLY A 175 -9.60 -11.78 1.39
C GLY A 175 -10.55 -10.61 1.69
N GLN A 176 -11.85 -10.88 1.83
CA GLN A 176 -12.85 -9.86 2.16
C GLN A 176 -12.54 -9.18 3.49
N SER A 177 -12.15 -9.94 4.52
CA SER A 177 -11.79 -9.39 5.84
C SER A 177 -10.54 -8.50 5.79
N ARG A 178 -9.67 -8.73 4.80
CA ARG A 178 -8.45 -7.95 4.54
C ARG A 178 -8.67 -6.83 3.52
N GLY A 179 -9.91 -6.57 3.10
CA GLY A 179 -10.27 -5.49 2.19
C GLY A 179 -10.10 -5.80 0.69
N VAL A 180 -9.89 -7.07 0.32
CA VAL A 180 -9.87 -7.48 -1.09
C VAL A 180 -11.28 -7.33 -1.68
N SER A 181 -11.38 -6.57 -2.77
CA SER A 181 -12.63 -6.37 -3.52
C SER A 181 -12.54 -6.76 -4.99
N GLU A 182 -11.33 -6.99 -5.51
CA GLU A 182 -11.08 -7.33 -6.90
C GLU A 182 -9.86 -8.25 -7.04
N THR A 183 -9.73 -8.90 -8.20
CA THR A 183 -8.63 -9.83 -8.48
C THR A 183 -7.85 -9.43 -9.73
N PRO A 184 -6.53 -9.65 -9.76
CA PRO A 184 -5.72 -10.16 -8.66
C PRO A 184 -5.47 -9.07 -7.62
N THR A 185 -5.41 -9.43 -6.34
CA THR A 185 -4.90 -8.55 -5.28
C THR A 185 -3.82 -9.31 -4.52
N PHE A 186 -2.69 -8.66 -4.33
CA PHE A 186 -1.54 -9.24 -3.65
C PHE A 186 -1.32 -8.58 -2.30
N PHE A 187 -0.76 -9.34 -1.37
CA PHE A 187 -0.16 -8.82 -0.15
C PHE A 187 1.29 -9.30 -0.12
N ILE A 188 2.22 -8.36 -0.22
CA ILE A 188 3.65 -8.60 -0.03
C ILE A 188 3.93 -8.22 1.42
N ASN A 189 3.99 -9.24 2.29
CA ASN A 189 3.82 -9.09 3.73
C ASN A 189 2.52 -8.31 4.03
N ASP A 190 2.62 -7.11 4.61
CA ASP A 190 1.47 -6.26 4.92
C ASP A 190 1.14 -5.24 3.82
N GLN A 191 1.94 -5.16 2.76
CA GLN A 191 1.73 -4.21 1.68
C GLN A 191 0.78 -4.78 0.62
N MET A 192 -0.39 -4.16 0.50
CA MET A 192 -1.39 -4.50 -0.51
C MET A 192 -1.01 -3.91 -1.88
N VAL A 193 -1.03 -4.75 -2.92
CA VAL A 193 -0.88 -4.36 -4.33
C VAL A 193 -2.11 -4.83 -5.10
N VAL A 194 -2.83 -3.88 -5.71
CA VAL A 194 -4.13 -4.16 -6.34
C VAL A 194 -3.98 -4.21 -7.87
N GLY A 195 -4.53 -5.27 -8.46
CA GLY A 195 -4.58 -5.49 -9.90
C GLY A 195 -3.29 -6.08 -10.49
N ALA A 196 -3.34 -6.34 -11.80
CA ALA A 196 -2.20 -6.86 -12.57
C ALA A 196 -1.18 -5.75 -12.86
N GLN A 197 -0.40 -5.37 -11.84
CA GLN A 197 0.66 -4.37 -11.92
C GLN A 197 1.90 -4.89 -12.69
N PRO A 198 2.74 -3.99 -13.25
CA PRO A 198 4.02 -4.36 -13.85
C PRO A 198 4.97 -5.03 -12.85
N TYR A 199 5.89 -5.85 -13.35
CA TYR A 199 6.87 -6.56 -12.53
C TYR A 199 7.70 -5.63 -11.65
N GLU A 200 8.11 -4.48 -12.20
CA GLU A 200 8.96 -3.50 -11.55
C GLU A 200 8.34 -2.98 -10.24
N LYS A 201 7.00 -3.00 -10.15
CA LYS A 201 6.30 -2.63 -8.91
C LYS A 201 6.44 -3.69 -7.83
N PHE A 202 6.44 -4.97 -8.20
CA PHE A 202 6.66 -6.06 -7.27
C PHE A 202 8.12 -6.12 -6.85
N GLU A 203 9.05 -5.99 -7.81
CA GLU A 203 10.50 -5.93 -7.58
C GLU A 203 10.85 -4.86 -6.53
N GLU A 204 10.40 -3.61 -6.74
CA GLU A 204 10.62 -2.51 -5.78
C GLU A 204 10.20 -2.86 -4.35
N ILE A 205 9.06 -3.55 -4.19
CA ILE A 205 8.53 -3.89 -2.87
C ILE A 205 9.28 -5.09 -2.29
N ILE A 206 9.55 -6.13 -3.08
CA ILE A 206 10.21 -7.34 -2.63
C ILE A 206 11.64 -7.02 -2.20
N ASP A 207 12.40 -6.30 -3.02
CA ASP A 207 13.77 -5.88 -2.71
C ASP A 207 13.82 -5.12 -1.40
N LEU A 208 12.90 -4.17 -1.22
CA LEU A 208 12.82 -3.41 0.01
C LEU A 208 12.49 -4.28 1.23
N MET A 209 11.59 -5.26 1.07
CA MET A 209 11.23 -6.17 2.17
C MET A 209 12.39 -7.11 2.53
N ILE A 210 13.17 -7.56 1.54
CA ILE A 210 14.39 -8.36 1.76
C ILE A 210 15.43 -7.53 2.52
N GLU A 211 15.77 -6.33 2.02
CA GLU A 211 16.77 -5.44 2.66
C GLU A 211 16.45 -5.16 4.13
N VAL A 212 15.17 -4.94 4.43
CA VAL A 212 14.71 -4.67 5.78
C VAL A 212 14.75 -5.95 6.65
N SER A 213 14.44 -7.12 6.07
CA SER A 213 14.46 -8.40 6.78
C SER A 213 15.87 -8.90 7.13
N ASP A 214 16.87 -8.55 6.32
CA ASP A 214 18.28 -8.88 6.56
C ASP A 214 18.98 -7.95 7.58
N GLY A 215 18.23 -7.01 8.17
CA GLY A 215 18.77 -6.09 9.16
C GLY A 215 19.73 -5.06 8.58
N ASN A 216 19.82 -4.92 7.25
CA ASN A 216 20.59 -3.87 6.60
C ASN A 216 19.80 -2.55 6.61
N SER A 217 19.50 -2.06 7.81
CA SER A 217 19.20 -0.64 8.01
C SER A 217 20.49 0.12 7.78
N GLY A 218 20.69 0.60 6.55
CA GLY A 218 21.92 1.23 6.06
C GLY A 218 22.69 2.05 7.10
N GLY A 219 23.66 1.40 7.73
CA GLY A 219 24.76 1.98 8.47
C GLY A 219 26.03 1.39 7.87
N GLY A 220 26.37 1.81 6.66
CA GLY A 220 27.62 1.42 6.02
C GLY A 220 28.79 1.96 6.85
N GLU A 221 29.45 1.06 7.55
CA GLU A 221 30.75 1.23 8.17
C GLU A 221 31.77 1.54 7.07
N LEU A 222 32.31 2.76 7.05
CA LEU A 222 33.48 3.07 6.23
C LEU A 222 34.70 2.54 6.98
N GLU A 223 35.20 1.39 6.53
CA GLU A 223 36.50 0.87 6.94
C GLU A 223 37.60 1.91 6.73
N ASP A 224 38.51 1.92 7.70
CA ASP A 224 39.58 2.87 7.90
C ASP A 224 40.50 3.04 6.67
N ALA A 225 40.57 4.26 6.16
CA ALA A 225 41.70 4.73 5.36
C ALA A 225 42.31 5.97 6.02
N GLU A 226 43.54 5.78 6.52
CA GLU A 226 44.36 6.74 7.26
C GLU A 226 44.63 8.08 6.52
N PRO A 227 44.98 9.16 7.25
CA PRO A 227 45.00 10.51 6.71
C PRO A 227 46.34 10.85 6.05
N LEU A 228 46.33 11.25 4.79
CA LEU A 228 47.42 12.04 4.22
C LEU A 228 47.07 13.53 4.26
N SER A 229 47.72 14.21 5.20
CA SER A 229 47.78 15.66 5.35
C SER A 229 48.21 16.35 4.05
N ASN A 230 47.41 17.30 3.55
CA ASN A 230 47.84 18.24 2.52
C ASN A 230 47.86 19.68 3.09
N PRO A 231 49.03 20.33 3.21
CA PRO A 231 49.19 21.63 3.90
C PRO A 231 48.89 22.84 3.01
N ASN A 232 48.04 22.72 1.98
CA ASN A 232 47.84 23.83 1.03
C ASN A 232 46.38 23.99 0.58
N GLN A 233 45.59 24.68 1.41
CA GLN A 233 44.43 25.40 0.91
C GLN A 233 44.30 26.78 1.59
N PRO A 234 44.18 27.88 0.83
CA PRO A 234 44.19 29.24 1.36
C PRO A 234 42.83 29.62 1.96
N SER A 235 42.87 30.52 2.94
CA SER A 235 41.71 31.01 3.68
C SER A 235 40.65 31.61 2.77
N ARG A 236 39.39 31.21 2.96
CA ARG A 236 38.24 32.05 2.60
C ARG A 236 36.98 31.71 3.40
N LYS A 237 36.68 32.64 4.30
CA LYS A 237 35.37 33.11 4.79
C LYS A 237 34.45 32.10 5.48
N GLU A 238 34.38 32.26 6.80
CA GLU A 238 33.17 32.04 7.59
C GLU A 238 31.97 32.71 6.90
N VAL A 239 30.91 31.94 6.65
CA VAL A 239 29.56 32.43 6.38
C VAL A 239 28.64 31.80 7.42
N ASN A 240 27.85 32.68 8.02
CA ASN A 240 27.01 32.51 9.20
C ASN A 240 26.00 31.34 9.12
N PRO A 241 25.59 30.78 10.28
CA PRO A 241 24.54 29.78 10.39
C PRO A 241 23.18 30.49 10.53
N ASP A 242 22.44 30.65 9.44
CA ASP A 242 21.05 31.13 9.49
C ASP A 242 20.22 30.49 8.36
N SER A 243 19.60 29.35 8.64
CA SER A 243 18.17 29.09 8.33
C SER A 243 17.73 27.71 8.87
N PRO A 244 16.65 27.62 9.66
CA PRO A 244 16.14 26.37 10.23
C PRO A 244 15.13 25.70 9.28
N ASP A 245 15.23 24.39 9.09
CA ASP A 245 14.13 23.60 8.51
C ASP A 245 13.19 23.17 9.65
N GLU A 246 12.33 24.10 10.08
CA GLU A 246 11.24 23.89 11.03
C GLU A 246 9.90 23.96 10.28
N GLY A 247 9.13 22.87 10.24
CA GLY A 247 7.75 22.93 9.77
C GLY A 247 7.05 21.57 9.71
N THR A 248 7.65 20.60 9.03
CA THR A 248 6.96 19.36 8.67
C THR A 248 6.94 18.32 9.79
N LYS A 249 5.75 17.84 10.17
CA LYS A 249 5.51 16.78 11.15
C LYS A 249 4.71 15.64 10.54
N ILE A 250 4.83 14.45 11.15
CA ILE A 250 4.05 13.26 10.75
C ILE A 250 3.09 12.90 11.90
N GLY A 251 1.81 12.81 11.58
CA GLY A 251 0.75 12.37 12.47
C GLY A 251 0.19 11.02 12.04
N THR A 252 -0.02 10.12 13.01
CA THR A 252 -0.75 8.87 12.77
C THR A 252 -2.12 8.91 13.45
N PHE A 253 -3.16 8.56 12.71
CA PHE A 253 -4.56 8.63 13.12
C PHE A 253 -5.22 7.26 13.01
N ARG A 254 -5.86 6.81 14.09
CA ARG A 254 -6.77 5.66 14.10
C ARG A 254 -8.14 6.16 13.71
N ILE A 255 -8.79 5.51 12.76
CA ILE A 255 -10.09 5.92 12.23
C ILE A 255 -11.11 4.81 12.47
N ASP A 256 -12.13 5.10 13.27
CA ASP A 256 -13.19 4.14 13.58
C ASP A 256 -14.28 4.15 12.49
N GLY A 257 -14.80 2.97 12.13
CA GLY A 257 -15.95 2.84 11.22
C GLY A 257 -15.66 2.78 9.72
N MET A 258 -14.40 2.73 9.29
CA MET A 258 -14.03 2.56 7.88
C MET A 258 -14.26 1.12 7.38
N SER A 259 -15.46 0.83 6.86
CA SER A 259 -15.81 -0.52 6.38
C SER A 259 -15.65 -0.75 4.87
N CYS A 260 -15.50 0.30 4.06
CA CYS A 260 -15.54 0.14 2.60
C CYS A 260 -14.71 1.20 1.86
N GLY A 261 -14.47 0.96 0.56
CA GLY A 261 -13.76 1.91 -0.32
C GLY A 261 -14.42 3.29 -0.43
N GLY A 262 -15.74 3.39 -0.18
CA GLY A 262 -16.43 4.69 -0.10
C GLY A 262 -15.99 5.53 1.12
N CYS A 263 -15.61 4.88 2.22
CA CYS A 263 -15.03 5.57 3.37
C CYS A 263 -13.63 6.09 3.03
N LEU A 264 -12.84 5.30 2.30
CA LEU A 264 -11.50 5.67 1.87
C LEU A 264 -11.51 6.94 0.99
N SER A 265 -12.41 7.01 0.00
CA SER A 265 -12.53 8.20 -0.86
C SER A 265 -12.94 9.44 -0.08
N THR A 266 -13.84 9.29 0.89
CA THR A 266 -14.34 10.41 1.70
C THR A 266 -13.24 11.01 2.57
N ILE A 267 -12.44 10.15 3.21
CA ILE A 267 -11.35 10.59 4.10
C ILE A 267 -10.20 11.19 3.28
N ARG A 268 -9.83 10.58 2.14
CA ARG A 268 -8.82 11.17 1.25
C ARG A 268 -9.23 12.56 0.76
N GLN A 269 -10.50 12.74 0.40
CA GLN A 269 -11.04 14.04 0.01
C GLN A 269 -11.10 15.04 1.17
N ALA A 270 -11.34 14.58 2.40
CA ALA A 270 -11.29 15.44 3.58
C ALA A 270 -9.87 15.95 3.82
N LEU A 271 -8.88 15.06 3.79
CA LEU A 271 -7.46 15.39 4.00
C LEU A 271 -6.90 16.29 2.89
N SER A 272 -7.29 16.08 1.63
CA SER A 272 -6.86 16.93 0.52
C SER A 272 -7.34 18.38 0.61
N LYS A 273 -8.35 18.66 1.45
CA LYS A 273 -8.92 20.00 1.65
C LYS A 273 -8.33 20.70 2.88
N VAL A 274 -7.54 20.00 3.69
CA VAL A 274 -6.90 20.58 4.88
C VAL A 274 -5.67 21.36 4.45
N ASN A 275 -5.70 22.68 4.64
CA ASN A 275 -4.54 23.52 4.39
C ASN A 275 -3.40 23.14 5.35
N GLY A 276 -2.19 22.95 4.82
CA GLY A 276 -1.04 22.47 5.60
C GLY A 276 -0.86 20.95 5.60
N VAL A 277 -1.72 20.16 4.97
CA VAL A 277 -1.44 18.74 4.69
C VAL A 277 -0.68 18.65 3.37
N GLU A 278 0.53 18.10 3.43
CA GLU A 278 1.42 17.96 2.27
C GLU A 278 1.25 16.59 1.62
N LYS A 279 1.15 15.52 2.44
CA LYS A 279 0.92 14.14 1.98
C LYS A 279 0.06 13.36 2.96
N TYR A 280 -0.69 12.38 2.45
CA TYR A 280 -1.48 11.49 3.29
C TYR A 280 -1.65 10.11 2.66
N ASP A 281 -1.55 9.09 3.50
CA ASP A 281 -1.89 7.71 3.18
C ASP A 281 -2.98 7.21 4.11
N VAL A 282 -4.01 6.59 3.55
CA VAL A 282 -5.15 6.08 4.30
C VAL A 282 -5.30 4.59 4.00
N TYR A 283 -5.33 3.79 5.06
CA TYR A 283 -5.36 2.34 5.06
C TYR A 283 -6.72 1.88 5.59
N LEU A 284 -7.38 1.02 4.81
CA LEU A 284 -8.62 0.36 5.24
C LEU A 284 -8.30 -0.71 6.29
N GLY A 285 -9.16 -0.81 7.31
CA GLY A 285 -9.00 -1.75 8.40
C GLY A 285 -10.07 -1.54 9.47
N TYR A 286 -10.15 -2.46 10.43
CA TYR A 286 -10.98 -2.33 11.63
C TYR A 286 -10.08 -2.39 12.88
N PRO A 287 -9.59 -1.23 13.38
CA PRO A 287 -9.82 0.14 12.91
C PRO A 287 -8.96 0.53 11.69
N GLY A 288 -9.41 1.55 10.95
CA GLY A 288 -8.68 2.13 9.84
C GLY A 288 -7.52 3.00 10.34
N LYS A 289 -6.59 3.34 9.46
CA LYS A 289 -5.40 4.15 9.80
C LYS A 289 -5.16 5.22 8.75
N ALA A 290 -4.78 6.42 9.16
CA ALA A 290 -4.21 7.43 8.27
C ALA A 290 -2.86 7.90 8.79
N VAL A 291 -1.91 8.08 7.88
CA VAL A 291 -0.61 8.70 8.13
C VAL A 291 -0.59 9.99 7.33
N VAL A 292 -0.33 11.11 7.99
CA VAL A 292 -0.42 12.44 7.38
C VAL A 292 0.86 13.21 7.67
N GLU A 293 1.51 13.68 6.62
CA GLU A 293 2.62 14.63 6.66
C GLU A 293 2.03 16.03 6.54
N TYR A 294 2.32 16.90 7.50
CA TYR A 294 1.70 18.20 7.60
C TYR A 294 2.65 19.26 8.17
N ASP A 295 2.49 20.50 7.71
CA ASP A 295 3.17 21.65 8.27
C ASP A 295 2.51 22.04 9.60
N SER A 296 3.27 21.85 10.68
CA SER A 296 2.86 22.16 12.04
C SER A 296 2.71 23.66 12.35
N GLY A 297 3.24 24.52 11.48
CA GLY A 297 3.00 25.96 11.48
C GLY A 297 1.63 26.34 10.89
N ILE A 298 1.03 25.47 10.06
CA ILE A 298 -0.25 25.73 9.38
C ILE A 298 -1.40 24.95 10.02
N VAL A 299 -1.20 23.68 10.37
CA VAL A 299 -2.25 22.82 10.93
C VAL A 299 -1.71 21.96 12.07
N SER A 300 -2.52 21.77 13.11
CA SER A 300 -2.16 20.88 14.21
C SER A 300 -2.61 19.45 13.95
N SER A 301 -1.96 18.47 14.59
CA SER A 301 -2.44 17.08 14.59
C SER A 301 -3.91 16.97 15.04
N GLN A 302 -4.36 17.84 15.96
CA GLN A 302 -5.75 17.82 16.39
C GLN A 302 -6.68 18.34 15.29
N GLY A 303 -6.29 19.40 14.57
CA GLY A 303 -7.05 19.90 13.43
C GLY A 303 -7.21 18.85 12.32
N ILE A 304 -6.22 17.99 12.11
CA ILE A 304 -6.30 16.88 11.16
C ILE A 304 -7.26 15.79 11.67
N ALA A 305 -7.16 15.40 12.95
CA ALA A 305 -8.10 14.45 13.56
C ALA A 305 -9.55 14.98 13.51
N ASP A 306 -9.74 16.27 13.73
CA ASP A 306 -11.03 16.94 13.68
C ASP A 306 -11.57 16.99 12.24
N ALA A 307 -10.71 17.24 11.24
CA ALA A 307 -11.10 17.19 9.82
C ALA A 307 -11.59 15.79 9.39
N ILE A 308 -10.91 14.74 9.85
CA ILE A 308 -11.33 13.35 9.61
C ILE A 308 -12.65 13.08 10.36
N THR A 309 -12.76 13.49 11.62
CA THR A 309 -13.98 13.31 12.44
C THR A 309 -15.19 14.03 11.83
N ASN A 310 -15.00 15.25 11.35
CA ASN A 310 -16.04 16.04 10.68
C ASN A 310 -16.46 15.45 9.33
N SER A 311 -15.66 14.56 8.74
CA SER A 311 -16.03 13.79 7.54
C SER A 311 -16.93 12.58 7.84
N GLY A 312 -17.28 12.36 9.11
CA GLY A 312 -18.17 11.29 9.57
C GLY A 312 -17.44 10.08 10.15
N TYR A 313 -16.13 10.15 10.35
CA TYR A 313 -15.30 9.04 10.83
C TYR A 313 -14.50 9.44 12.06
N PRO A 314 -14.87 8.97 13.27
CA PRO A 314 -14.15 9.33 14.49
C PRO A 314 -12.65 8.99 14.38
N ALA A 315 -11.80 10.00 14.55
CA ALA A 315 -10.35 9.84 14.48
C ALA A 315 -9.68 10.10 15.82
N THR A 316 -8.75 9.22 16.21
CA THR A 316 -7.92 9.38 17.41
C THR A 316 -6.45 9.39 17.04
N ILE A 317 -5.67 10.27 17.65
CA ILE A 317 -4.24 10.41 17.35
C ILE A 317 -3.49 9.28 18.06
N ILE A 318 -2.74 8.48 17.29
CA ILE A 318 -1.93 7.37 17.80
C ILE A 318 -0.52 7.86 18.15
N SER A 319 0.08 8.72 17.32
CA SER A 319 1.40 9.31 17.57
C SER A 319 1.50 10.73 16.99
N LYS A 320 2.26 11.58 17.69
CA LYS A 320 2.70 12.91 17.26
C LYS A 320 4.23 12.88 17.24
N GLY A 321 4.84 12.55 16.11
CA GLY A 321 6.28 12.52 15.99
C GLY A 321 6.81 13.87 15.51
N GLU A 322 7.55 14.58 16.35
CA GLU A 322 8.67 15.40 15.86
C GLU A 322 9.82 14.45 15.53
N ALA A 323 10.64 14.81 14.54
CA ALA A 323 11.83 14.05 14.22
C ALA A 323 12.77 14.05 15.46
N GLU A 324 12.89 12.94 16.19
CA GLU A 324 13.84 12.88 17.31
C GLU A 324 14.79 11.68 17.31
N LYS A 325 16.05 12.06 17.58
CA LYS A 325 17.20 11.26 18.03
C LYS A 325 16.79 10.26 19.12
N ILE A 326 17.24 9.01 18.98
CA ILE A 326 17.09 7.98 20.00
C ILE A 326 18.34 7.95 20.90
N SER A 327 18.16 8.30 22.17
CA SER A 327 19.03 8.03 23.32
C SER A 327 18.09 7.77 24.49
N GLY A 328 17.66 6.55 24.79
CA GLY A 328 18.45 5.59 25.54
C GLY A 328 18.38 5.89 27.05
N THR A 329 17.61 5.10 27.81
CA THR A 329 17.93 4.53 29.15
C THR A 329 16.77 4.55 30.18
N THR A 330 16.37 3.34 30.63
CA THR A 330 15.73 2.96 31.93
C THR A 330 14.32 3.51 32.25
N SER A 331 13.50 2.95 33.13
CA SER A 331 13.28 1.65 33.79
C SER A 331 12.13 1.91 34.78
N ALA A 332 11.31 0.89 35.02
CA ALA A 332 10.45 0.69 36.20
C ALA A 332 9.19 1.55 36.42
N ALA A 333 8.10 0.81 36.63
CA ALA A 333 6.79 1.24 37.09
C ALA A 333 6.75 1.60 38.59
N SER A 334 5.82 2.48 39.00
CA SER A 334 4.78 2.18 40.01
C SER A 334 4.14 3.46 40.62
N CYS A 335 2.83 3.56 40.40
CA CYS A 335 1.72 4.14 41.17
C CYS A 335 1.92 5.24 42.25
N GLY A 336 1.06 6.27 42.16
CA GLY A 336 0.48 6.96 43.32
C GLY A 336 -0.08 8.37 43.04
N SER A 337 -1.38 8.50 42.79
CA SER A 337 -2.13 9.76 43.03
C SER A 337 -2.63 9.78 44.50
N PRO A 338 -3.15 10.88 45.11
CA PRO A 338 -3.55 12.18 44.51
C PRO A 338 -3.34 13.48 45.38
N THR A 339 -3.73 14.61 44.77
CA THR A 339 -4.33 15.86 45.31
C THR A 339 -3.51 17.01 45.96
N CYS A 340 -3.72 18.18 45.34
CA CYS A 340 -4.10 19.52 45.87
C CYS A 340 -3.22 20.34 46.82
N GLY A 341 -3.12 21.63 46.47
CA GLY A 341 -3.39 22.73 47.41
C GLY A 341 -2.19 23.57 47.80
N GLY A 342 -2.15 24.82 47.33
CA GLY A 342 -1.05 25.74 47.56
C GLY A 342 -1.02 26.44 48.92
N SER A 343 0.11 27.12 49.12
CA SER A 343 0.37 28.26 50.00
C SER A 343 0.50 27.99 51.50
N SER A 344 1.74 27.86 51.97
CA SER A 344 2.36 28.86 52.86
C SER A 344 3.77 28.42 53.30
N GLY A 345 4.73 29.33 53.14
CA GLY A 345 5.89 29.54 54.02
C GLY A 345 6.88 28.40 54.30
N GLY A 346 8.15 28.63 53.97
CA GLY A 346 9.29 28.01 54.63
C GLY A 346 10.17 27.21 53.69
N GLY A 347 11.30 27.79 53.31
CA GLY A 347 12.31 27.12 52.50
C GLY A 347 13.05 26.02 53.26
N CYS A 348 13.51 25.02 52.52
CA CYS A 348 14.63 24.16 52.87
C CYS A 348 15.41 23.86 51.59
N GLY A 349 16.72 24.09 51.63
CA GLY A 349 17.64 23.78 50.54
C GLY A 349 18.46 22.51 50.79
N CYS A 350 19.39 22.32 49.86
CA CYS A 350 20.56 21.43 49.84
C CYS A 350 20.34 19.90 49.74
N GLY A 351 20.91 19.34 48.67
CA GLY A 351 22.23 18.73 48.77
C GLY A 351 22.26 17.20 48.78
N GLY A 352 23.24 16.64 48.06
CA GLY A 352 23.59 15.22 48.06
C GLY A 352 23.57 14.61 46.68
#